data_AF-A0A1Q3VP54-F1
#
_entry.id   AF-A0A1Q3VP54-F1
#
_cell.length_a   1.000
_cell.length_b   1.000
_cell.length_c   1.000
_cell.angle_alpha   90.00
_cell.angle_beta   90.00
_cell.angle_gamma   90.00
#
_symmetry.space_group_name_H-M   'P 1'
#
loop_
_entity.id
_entity.type
_entity.pdbx_description
1 polymer ?
#
loop_
_entity_poly.entity_id
_entity_poly.type
_entity_poly.pdbx_seq_one_letter_code
_entity_poly.pdbx_strand_id
1 'polypeptide(L)'
;MDFEALVNLGWREALVAIIALLVLYVVVVLLRMRRLKRPPALPGAEPAVKPTSAAAAYAAVQDVEAGLPPAGPSEPSFAWNEPPEPIPGQERVEALERETAQLRHEVATLRAELRVVDEDLRAVREELQREMSQNRAVQNASPLYSDAMQMAMQGHSAADISEHCGIARAEAELVVALVRNRDQEDR
;
A
#
# COMPACT_ATOMS: atom_id res chain seq x y z
N MET A 1 7.33 12.71 37.47
CA MET A 1 7.69 12.07 36.18
C MET A 1 7.26 10.65 36.34
N ASP A 2 6.03 10.41 35.92
CA ASP A 2 5.20 9.38 36.53
C ASP A 2 5.36 8.11 35.71
N PHE A 3 6.44 7.38 35.97
CA PHE A 3 6.74 6.10 35.31
C PHE A 3 5.70 5.02 35.66
N GLU A 4 4.92 5.18 36.74
CA GLU A 4 3.79 4.30 37.05
C GLU A 4 2.58 4.51 36.11
N ALA A 5 2.42 5.71 35.54
CA ALA A 5 1.42 5.96 34.51
C ALA A 5 1.81 5.34 33.16
N LEU A 6 3.05 4.87 32.97
CA LEU A 6 3.47 4.16 31.74
C LEU A 6 3.26 2.64 31.79
N VAL A 7 3.04 2.05 32.96
CA VAL A 7 3.00 0.57 33.10
C VAL A 7 1.57 0.01 33.01
N ASN A 8 0.55 0.76 33.48
CA ASN A 8 -0.87 0.40 33.31
C ASN A 8 -1.50 0.93 32.01
N LEU A 9 -0.72 1.69 31.24
CA LEU A 9 -1.11 2.37 30.02
C LEU A 9 -0.70 1.45 28.86
N GLY A 10 -1.63 0.56 28.53
CA GLY A 10 -1.40 -0.69 27.83
C GLY A 10 -0.68 -0.51 26.49
N TRP A 11 -0.28 -1.63 25.91
CA TRP A 11 0.35 -1.74 24.58
C TRP A 11 -0.23 -0.78 23.50
N ARG A 12 -1.51 -0.40 23.65
CA ARG A 12 -2.20 0.64 22.89
C ARG A 12 -1.51 2.01 22.97
N GLU A 13 -1.24 2.55 24.15
CA GLU A 13 -0.52 3.83 24.25
C GLU A 13 0.93 3.76 23.81
N ALA A 14 1.61 2.63 24.05
CA ALA A 14 2.95 2.40 23.49
C ALA A 14 2.92 2.46 21.95
N LEU A 15 1.93 1.81 21.34
CA LEU A 15 1.73 1.82 19.89
C LEU A 15 1.32 3.21 19.37
N VAL A 16 0.47 3.93 20.09
CA VAL A 16 0.09 5.32 19.75
C VAL A 16 1.30 6.26 19.83
N ALA A 17 2.15 6.13 20.84
CA ALA A 17 3.37 6.92 20.98
C ALA A 17 4.35 6.66 19.83
N ILE A 18 4.52 5.39 19.43
CA ILE A 18 5.36 5.01 18.27
C ILE A 18 4.79 5.60 16.98
N ILE A 19 3.48 5.49 16.75
CA ILE A 19 2.83 6.06 15.57
C ILE A 19 3.00 7.59 15.55
N ALA A 20 2.75 8.27 16.67
CA ALA A 20 2.90 9.72 16.77
C ALA A 20 4.33 10.17 16.44
N LEU A 21 5.34 9.44 16.94
CA LEU A 21 6.75 9.69 16.64
C LEU A 21 7.09 9.47 15.16
N LEU A 22 6.53 8.43 14.54
CA LEU A 22 6.68 8.16 13.10
C LEU A 22 6.06 9.27 12.25
N VAL A 23 4.83 9.71 12.59
CA VAL A 23 4.16 10.82 11.89
C VAL A 23 4.96 12.11 12.02
N LEU A 24 5.45 12.43 13.22
CA LEU A 24 6.32 13.59 13.45
C LEU A 24 7.58 13.51 12.58
N TYR A 25 8.23 12.34 12.52
CA TYR A 25 9.42 12.13 11.69
C TYR A 25 9.12 12.36 10.20
N VAL A 26 8.02 11.81 9.69
CA VAL A 26 7.60 12.01 8.29
C VAL A 26 7.33 13.49 8.01
N VAL A 27 6.66 14.20 8.92
CA VAL A 27 6.42 15.65 8.79
C VAL A 27 7.74 16.43 8.75
N VAL A 28 8.71 16.10 9.61
CA VAL A 28 10.04 16.73 9.61
C VAL A 28 10.77 16.47 8.28
N VAL A 29 10.73 15.24 7.77
CA VAL A 29 11.34 14.89 6.48
C VAL A 29 10.68 15.64 5.33
N LEU A 30 9.34 15.71 5.29
CA LEU A 30 8.60 16.45 4.27
C LEU A 30 8.87 17.96 4.33
N LEU A 31 8.96 18.53 5.53
CA LEU A 31 9.35 19.93 5.71
C LEU A 31 10.80 20.17 5.25
N ARG A 32 11.72 19.26 5.59
CA ARG A 32 13.12 19.33 5.15
C ARG A 32 13.21 19.26 3.62
N MET A 33 12.48 18.34 2.99
CA MET A 33 12.39 18.22 1.54
C MET A 33 11.74 19.47 0.90
N ARG A 34 10.68 20.03 1.50
CA ARG A 34 10.07 21.28 1.03
C ARG A 34 11.00 22.49 1.17
N ARG A 35 11.82 22.53 2.21
CA ARG A 35 12.85 23.57 2.39
C ARG A 35 14.00 23.41 1.40
N LEU A 36 14.36 22.19 1.02
CA LEU A 36 15.35 21.91 -0.04
C LEU A 36 14.80 22.23 -1.44
N LYS A 37 13.51 22.00 -1.68
CA LYS A 37 12.83 22.31 -2.94
C LYS A 37 12.43 23.77 -3.10
N ARG A 38 12.41 24.55 -2.02
CA ARG A 38 12.37 26.02 -2.11
C ARG A 38 13.80 26.49 -2.29
N PRO A 39 14.24 26.82 -3.52
CA PRO A 39 15.48 27.57 -3.66
C PRO A 39 15.36 28.82 -2.77
N PRO A 40 16.45 29.23 -2.09
CA PRO A 40 16.45 30.52 -1.42
C PRO A 40 15.99 31.54 -2.46
N ALA A 41 14.89 32.23 -2.15
CA ALA A 41 14.46 33.38 -2.93
C ALA A 41 15.63 34.36 -2.87
N LEU A 42 16.43 34.40 -3.94
CA LEU A 42 17.44 35.42 -4.09
C LEU A 42 16.73 36.78 -3.94
N PRO A 43 17.23 37.67 -3.08
CA PRO A 43 16.75 39.05 -3.05
C PRO A 43 17.20 39.71 -4.35
N GLY A 44 16.33 39.66 -5.36
CA GLY A 44 16.64 40.19 -6.69
C GLY A 44 15.69 39.74 -7.81
N ALA A 45 14.50 39.23 -7.49
CA ALA A 45 13.48 39.00 -8.50
C ALA A 45 12.82 40.33 -8.88
N GLU A 46 13.41 41.01 -9.86
CA GLU A 46 12.74 42.08 -10.59
C GLU A 46 11.47 41.52 -11.27
N PRO A 47 10.36 42.27 -11.26
CA PRO A 47 9.09 41.80 -11.77
C PRO A 47 9.09 41.76 -13.30
N ALA A 48 8.66 40.60 -13.83
CA ALA A 48 7.90 40.45 -15.07
C ALA A 48 8.36 41.28 -16.28
N VAL A 49 9.19 40.67 -17.13
CA VAL A 49 9.38 41.12 -18.52
C VAL A 49 8.02 41.07 -19.24
N LYS A 50 7.52 42.25 -19.57
CA LYS A 50 6.32 42.48 -20.39
C LYS A 50 6.49 41.84 -21.78
N PRO A 51 5.40 41.44 -22.47
CA PRO A 51 5.44 40.78 -23.78
C PRO A 51 5.81 41.73 -24.96
N THR A 52 6.63 42.75 -24.73
CA THR A 52 7.03 43.77 -25.72
C THR A 52 8.37 43.43 -26.40
N SER A 53 9.01 42.29 -26.11
CA SER A 53 10.24 41.88 -26.79
C SER A 53 9.99 41.27 -28.17
N ALA A 54 8.82 40.67 -28.41
CA ALA A 54 8.50 40.05 -29.70
C ALA A 54 8.33 41.10 -30.81
N ALA A 55 7.59 42.19 -30.57
CA ALA A 55 7.37 43.24 -31.58
C ALA A 55 8.66 44.04 -31.91
N ALA A 56 9.54 44.24 -30.93
CA ALA A 56 10.82 44.91 -31.13
C ALA A 56 11.80 44.06 -31.97
N ALA A 57 11.75 42.73 -31.84
CA ALA A 57 12.55 41.83 -32.66
C ALA A 57 12.13 41.84 -34.14
N TYR A 58 10.83 41.93 -34.43
CA TYR A 58 10.34 42.04 -35.83
C TYR A 58 10.65 43.39 -36.46
N ALA A 59 10.58 44.49 -35.70
CA ALA A 59 10.95 45.82 -36.20
C ALA A 59 12.45 45.92 -36.56
N ALA A 60 13.32 45.28 -35.77
CA ALA A 60 14.76 45.27 -36.04
C ALA A 60 15.15 44.46 -37.29
N VAL A 61 14.34 43.47 -37.69
CA VAL A 61 14.57 42.72 -38.94
C VAL A 61 14.11 43.52 -40.16
N GLN A 62 13.06 44.34 -40.04
CA GLN A 62 12.58 45.19 -41.15
C GLN A 62 13.55 46.31 -41.54
N ASP A 63 14.33 46.85 -40.59
CA ASP A 63 15.30 47.91 -40.89
C ASP A 63 16.58 47.41 -41.60
N VAL A 64 16.85 46.09 -41.61
CA VAL A 64 18.05 45.53 -42.24
C VAL A 64 17.87 45.33 -43.76
N GLU A 65 16.64 45.35 -44.27
CA GLU A 65 16.35 45.02 -45.68
C GLU A 65 16.56 46.21 -46.65
N ALA A 66 16.91 47.41 -46.15
CA ALA A 66 17.04 48.61 -46.96
C ALA A 66 18.46 48.96 -47.44
N GLY A 67 19.47 48.09 -47.25
CA GLY A 67 20.87 48.55 -47.39
C GLY A 67 21.95 47.54 -47.77
N LEU A 68 21.69 46.49 -48.56
CA LEU A 68 22.75 45.58 -49.02
C LEU A 68 22.95 45.61 -50.54
N PRO A 69 24.16 45.87 -51.07
CA PRO A 69 24.46 45.72 -52.49
C PRO A 69 24.36 44.23 -52.92
N PRO A 70 24.06 43.93 -54.20
CA PRO A 70 23.79 42.58 -54.64
C PRO A 70 25.01 41.68 -54.45
N ALA A 71 24.89 40.72 -53.53
CA ALA A 71 25.83 39.63 -53.38
C ALA A 71 25.80 38.79 -54.68
N GLY A 72 26.96 38.65 -55.33
CA GLY A 72 27.12 37.73 -56.47
C GLY A 72 26.83 36.28 -56.04
N PRO A 73 26.56 35.37 -56.99
CA PRO A 73 26.20 33.99 -56.67
C PRO A 73 27.40 33.25 -56.08
N SER A 74 27.51 33.23 -54.76
CA SER A 74 28.26 32.22 -54.04
C SER A 74 27.40 30.96 -54.01
N GLU A 75 27.76 29.94 -54.79
CA GLU A 75 27.15 28.62 -54.68
C GLU A 75 27.30 28.12 -53.23
N PRO A 76 26.21 27.90 -52.49
CA PRO A 76 26.33 27.32 -51.16
C PRO A 76 26.75 25.86 -51.34
N SER A 77 27.98 25.53 -50.91
CA SER A 77 28.43 24.15 -50.84
C SER A 77 27.67 23.43 -49.71
N PHE A 78 26.47 22.97 -50.01
CA PHE A 78 25.73 22.10 -49.09
C PHE A 78 26.37 20.71 -49.11
N ALA A 79 27.26 20.48 -48.15
CA ALA A 79 27.88 19.20 -47.90
C ALA A 79 26.85 18.22 -47.32
N TRP A 80 26.04 17.60 -48.18
CA TRP A 80 25.04 16.57 -47.84
C TRP A 80 25.61 15.31 -47.14
N ASN A 81 26.91 15.30 -46.82
CA ASN A 81 27.61 14.20 -46.17
C ASN A 81 28.31 14.62 -44.86
N GLU A 82 28.07 15.82 -44.37
CA GLU A 82 28.57 16.25 -43.07
C GLU A 82 27.58 15.80 -41.97
N PRO A 83 28.03 15.08 -40.93
CA PRO A 83 27.18 14.73 -39.80
C PRO A 83 26.55 15.99 -39.21
N PRO A 84 25.23 16.01 -38.96
CA PRO A 84 24.58 17.17 -38.39
C PRO A 84 25.24 17.54 -37.06
N GLU A 85 25.41 18.84 -36.82
CA GLU A 85 25.98 19.34 -35.56
C GLU A 85 25.17 18.80 -34.37
N PRO A 86 25.84 18.37 -33.28
CA PRO A 86 25.16 17.81 -32.12
C PRO A 86 24.23 18.86 -31.52
N ILE A 87 22.95 18.51 -31.40
CA ILE A 87 21.95 19.44 -30.87
C ILE A 87 22.21 19.59 -29.36
N PRO A 88 22.37 20.82 -28.84
CA PRO A 88 22.66 21.03 -27.43
C PRO A 88 21.53 20.43 -26.56
N GLY A 89 21.92 19.52 -25.67
CA GLY A 89 20.99 18.82 -24.77
C GLY A 89 20.52 17.44 -25.24
N GLN A 90 20.94 16.95 -26.42
CA GLN A 90 20.64 15.58 -26.88
C GLN A 90 21.09 14.51 -25.88
N GLU A 91 22.32 14.61 -25.36
CA GLU A 91 22.83 13.66 -24.37
C GLU A 91 21.96 13.61 -23.11
N ARG A 92 21.38 14.75 -22.71
CA ARG A 92 20.48 14.83 -21.56
C ARG A 92 19.14 14.18 -21.86
N VAL A 93 18.62 14.35 -23.09
CA VAL A 93 17.39 13.67 -23.53
C VAL A 93 17.62 12.16 -23.57
N GLU A 94 18.71 11.69 -24.16
CA GLU A 94 19.07 10.27 -24.21
C GLU A 94 19.29 9.66 -22.81
N ALA A 95 19.88 10.42 -21.89
CA ALA A 95 20.00 10.01 -20.49
C ALA A 95 18.64 9.84 -19.82
N LEU A 96 17.75 10.82 -19.97
CA LEU A 96 16.39 10.75 -19.45
C LEU A 96 15.59 9.60 -20.07
N GLU A 97 15.73 9.37 -21.38
CA GLU A 97 15.07 8.26 -22.07
C GLU A 97 15.52 6.92 -21.51
N ARG A 98 16.83 6.73 -21.27
CA ARG A 98 17.38 5.54 -20.61
C ARG A 98 16.82 5.37 -19.20
N GLU A 99 16.79 6.44 -18.40
CA GLU A 99 16.19 6.41 -17.06
C GLU A 99 14.71 6.04 -17.13
N THR A 100 13.93 6.59 -18.07
CA THR A 100 12.51 6.23 -18.21
C THR A 100 12.32 4.78 -18.65
N ALA A 101 13.20 4.26 -19.50
CA ALA A 101 13.17 2.86 -19.91
C ALA A 101 13.48 1.94 -18.73
N GLN A 102 14.51 2.29 -17.94
CA GLN A 102 14.88 1.57 -16.72
C GLN A 102 13.75 1.57 -15.70
N LEU A 103 13.18 2.74 -15.38
CA LEU A 103 12.08 2.86 -14.43
C LEU A 103 10.84 2.09 -14.89
N ARG A 104 10.54 2.06 -16.19
CA ARG A 104 9.45 1.25 -16.73
C ARG A 104 9.69 -0.25 -16.52
N HIS A 105 10.93 -0.70 -16.67
CA HIS A 105 11.29 -2.09 -16.41
C HIS A 105 11.17 -2.43 -14.93
N GLU A 106 11.73 -1.61 -14.03
CA GLU A 106 11.62 -1.79 -12.58
C GLU A 106 10.15 -1.83 -12.11
N VAL A 107 9.31 -0.93 -12.63
CA VAL A 107 7.88 -0.92 -12.33
C VAL A 107 7.18 -2.17 -12.86
N ALA A 108 7.57 -2.69 -14.02
CA ALA A 108 7.02 -3.94 -14.54
C ALA A 108 7.39 -5.13 -13.63
N THR A 109 8.62 -5.18 -13.15
CA THR A 109 9.10 -6.19 -12.19
C THR A 109 8.34 -6.10 -10.87
N LEU A 110 8.23 -4.91 -10.27
CA LEU A 110 7.48 -4.71 -9.02
C LEU A 110 6.00 -5.08 -9.16
N ARG A 111 5.38 -4.78 -10.31
CA ARG A 111 4.00 -5.21 -10.58
C ARG A 111 3.86 -6.72 -10.71
N ALA A 112 4.88 -7.42 -11.20
CA ALA A 112 4.89 -8.87 -11.24
C ALA A 112 5.02 -9.46 -9.82
N GLU A 113 5.93 -8.92 -9.00
CA GLU A 113 6.08 -9.32 -7.60
C GLU A 113 4.79 -9.09 -6.79
N LEU A 114 4.13 -7.94 -6.95
CA LEU A 114 2.85 -7.67 -6.29
C LEU A 114 1.75 -8.67 -6.69
N ARG A 115 1.73 -9.13 -7.95
CA ARG A 115 0.77 -10.15 -8.39
C ARG A 115 1.01 -11.49 -7.69
N VAL A 116 2.28 -11.87 -7.50
CA VAL A 116 2.64 -13.09 -6.75
C VAL A 116 2.19 -12.96 -5.30
N VAL A 117 2.47 -11.82 -4.66
CA VAL A 117 2.03 -11.57 -3.26
C VAL A 117 0.50 -11.60 -3.13
N ASP A 118 -0.23 -11.03 -4.08
CA ASP A 118 -1.70 -11.08 -4.10
C ASP A 118 -2.22 -12.51 -4.25
N GLU A 119 -1.53 -13.36 -5.02
CA GLU A 119 -1.86 -14.78 -5.17
C GLU A 119 -1.59 -15.55 -3.88
N ASP A 120 -0.44 -15.34 -3.24
CA ASP A 120 -0.08 -15.95 -1.96
C ASP A 120 -1.07 -15.55 -0.86
N LEU A 121 -1.46 -14.27 -0.80
CA LEU A 121 -2.44 -13.79 0.18
C LEU A 121 -3.81 -14.45 -0.03
N ARG A 122 -4.22 -14.68 -1.28
CA ARG A 122 -5.45 -15.41 -1.59
C ARG A 122 -5.35 -16.87 -1.14
N ALA A 123 -4.23 -17.54 -1.42
CA ALA A 123 -4.00 -18.91 -0.99
C ALA A 123 -4.06 -19.05 0.55
N VAL A 124 -3.39 -18.15 1.28
CA VAL A 124 -3.44 -18.14 2.76
C VAL A 124 -4.84 -17.88 3.27
N ARG A 125 -5.59 -16.97 2.63
CA ARG A 125 -6.97 -16.67 3.03
C ARG A 125 -7.89 -17.86 2.84
N GLU A 126 -7.76 -18.57 1.72
CA GLU A 126 -8.53 -19.80 1.47
C GLU A 126 -8.20 -20.87 2.50
N GLU A 127 -6.93 -21.03 2.85
CA GLU A 127 -6.52 -22.00 3.87
C GLU A 127 -7.12 -21.68 5.24
N LEU A 128 -7.06 -20.41 5.66
CA LEU A 128 -7.70 -19.97 6.89
C LEU A 128 -9.22 -20.19 6.86
N GLN A 129 -9.87 -20.01 5.71
CA GLN A 129 -11.29 -20.31 5.56
C GLN A 129 -11.59 -21.81 5.69
N ARG A 130 -10.74 -22.68 5.12
CA ARG A 130 -10.84 -24.13 5.28
C ARG A 130 -10.70 -24.51 6.74
N GLU A 131 -9.66 -24.02 7.41
CA GLU A 131 -9.43 -24.23 8.85
C GLU A 131 -10.61 -23.75 9.70
N MET A 132 -11.14 -22.55 9.44
CA MET A 132 -12.33 -22.06 10.15
C MET A 132 -13.56 -22.92 9.90
N SER A 133 -13.75 -23.46 8.70
CA SER A 133 -14.89 -24.35 8.41
C SER A 133 -14.77 -25.69 9.16
N GLN A 134 -13.55 -26.26 9.22
CA GLN A 134 -13.26 -27.46 9.97
C GLN A 134 -13.43 -27.23 11.48
N ASN A 135 -12.85 -26.15 11.99
CA ASN A 135 -12.95 -25.79 13.41
C ASN A 135 -14.39 -25.44 13.79
N ARG A 136 -15.18 -24.80 12.93
CA ARG A 136 -16.63 -24.60 13.16
C ARG A 136 -17.40 -25.91 13.23
N ALA A 137 -17.08 -26.90 12.41
CA ALA A 137 -17.72 -28.21 12.50
C ALA A 137 -17.42 -28.88 13.86
N VAL A 138 -16.16 -28.82 14.31
CA VAL A 138 -15.75 -29.33 15.63
C VAL A 138 -16.37 -28.50 16.76
N GLN A 139 -16.42 -27.18 16.65
CA GLN A 139 -16.99 -26.27 17.64
C GLN A 139 -18.51 -26.25 17.66
N ASN A 140 -19.23 -26.74 16.64
CA ASN A 140 -20.68 -26.92 16.72
C ASN A 140 -21.05 -28.24 17.42
N ALA A 141 -20.16 -29.24 17.38
CA ALA A 141 -20.35 -30.49 18.12
C ALA A 141 -20.18 -30.31 19.64
N SER A 142 -19.27 -29.42 20.08
CA SER A 142 -19.01 -29.21 21.51
C SER A 142 -20.13 -28.52 22.32
N PRO A 143 -20.87 -27.49 21.83
CA PRO A 143 -21.95 -26.86 22.59
C PRO A 143 -23.20 -27.73 22.65
N LEU A 144 -23.55 -28.45 21.57
CA LEU A 144 -24.67 -29.39 21.60
C LEU A 144 -24.43 -30.52 22.61
N TYR A 145 -23.21 -31.05 22.65
CA TYR A 145 -22.83 -32.06 23.63
C TYR A 145 -22.70 -31.48 25.04
N SER A 146 -22.18 -30.27 25.20
CA SER A 146 -22.08 -29.58 26.50
C SER A 146 -23.45 -29.34 27.11
N ASP A 147 -24.44 -28.91 26.32
CA ASP A 147 -25.80 -28.66 26.77
C ASP A 147 -26.51 -29.97 27.16
N ALA A 148 -26.34 -31.02 26.34
CA ALA A 148 -26.81 -32.37 26.65
C ALA A 148 -26.19 -32.93 27.96
N MET A 149 -24.89 -32.73 28.16
CA MET A 149 -24.20 -33.09 29.40
C MET A 149 -24.77 -32.34 30.61
N GLN A 150 -25.07 -31.04 30.45
CA GLN A 150 -25.60 -30.21 31.54
C GLN A 150 -27.04 -30.58 31.90
N MET A 151 -27.87 -30.93 30.91
CA MET A 151 -29.20 -31.50 31.15
C MET A 151 -29.15 -32.87 31.82
N ALA A 152 -28.20 -33.73 31.43
CA ALA A 152 -28.01 -35.02 32.08
C ALA A 152 -27.58 -34.87 33.55
N MET A 153 -26.70 -33.90 33.86
CA MET A 153 -26.34 -33.54 35.24
C MET A 153 -27.53 -33.03 36.05
N GLN A 154 -28.52 -32.39 35.41
CA GLN A 154 -29.78 -31.97 36.04
C GLN A 154 -30.80 -33.12 36.20
N GLY A 155 -30.49 -34.31 35.69
CA GLY A 155 -31.31 -35.51 35.84
C GLY A 155 -32.40 -35.70 34.78
N HIS A 156 -32.33 -34.97 33.65
CA HIS A 156 -33.27 -35.15 32.55
C HIS A 156 -33.18 -36.56 31.93
N SER A 157 -34.29 -37.06 31.39
CA SER A 157 -34.31 -38.36 30.72
C SER A 157 -33.64 -38.29 29.35
N ALA A 158 -33.11 -39.42 28.87
CA ALA A 158 -32.49 -39.49 27.55
C ALA A 158 -33.44 -39.12 26.39
N ALA A 159 -34.75 -39.31 26.57
CA ALA A 159 -35.75 -38.89 25.59
C ALA A 159 -35.87 -37.36 25.55
N ASP A 160 -35.93 -36.70 26.72
CA ASP A 160 -36.04 -35.24 26.81
C ASP A 160 -34.78 -34.55 26.27
N ILE A 161 -33.60 -35.11 26.54
CA ILE A 161 -32.31 -34.60 26.04
C ILE A 161 -32.23 -34.74 24.51
N SER A 162 -32.66 -35.88 23.95
CA SER A 162 -32.70 -36.09 22.49
C SER A 162 -33.60 -35.06 21.80
N GLU A 163 -34.78 -34.78 22.37
CA GLU A 163 -35.74 -33.84 21.79
C GLU A 163 -35.27 -32.39 21.93
N HIS A 164 -34.67 -32.02 23.07
CA HIS A 164 -34.22 -30.66 23.34
C HIS A 164 -32.92 -30.28 22.61
N CYS A 165 -31.93 -31.18 22.61
CA CYS A 165 -30.63 -30.93 22.00
C CYS A 165 -30.55 -31.38 20.53
N GLY A 166 -31.60 -32.05 20.02
CA GLY A 166 -31.67 -32.53 18.63
C GLY A 166 -30.65 -33.64 18.29
N ILE A 167 -30.18 -34.37 19.30
CA ILE A 167 -29.22 -35.48 19.17
C ILE A 167 -29.93 -36.84 19.10
N ALA A 168 -29.24 -37.88 18.64
CA ALA A 168 -29.84 -39.22 18.54
C ALA A 168 -30.16 -39.79 19.93
N ARG A 169 -31.24 -40.57 20.04
CA ARG A 169 -31.63 -41.22 21.32
C ARG A 169 -30.50 -42.06 21.92
N ALA A 170 -29.75 -42.78 21.09
CA ALA A 170 -28.61 -43.58 21.53
C ALA A 170 -27.45 -42.71 22.08
N GLU A 171 -27.23 -41.52 21.52
CA GLU A 171 -26.23 -40.57 22.04
C GLU A 171 -26.68 -39.97 23.39
N ALA A 172 -27.96 -39.65 23.53
CA ALA A 172 -28.51 -39.17 24.80
C ALA A 172 -28.44 -40.24 25.90
N GLU A 173 -28.70 -41.51 25.58
CA GLU A 173 -28.54 -42.63 26.51
C GLU A 173 -27.08 -42.80 26.96
N LEU A 174 -26.11 -42.61 26.05
CA LEU A 174 -24.68 -42.63 26.38
C LEU A 174 -24.30 -41.50 27.36
N VAL A 175 -24.78 -40.28 27.12
CA VAL A 175 -24.52 -39.11 27.99
C VAL A 175 -25.07 -39.35 29.40
N VAL A 176 -26.30 -39.85 29.51
CA VAL A 176 -26.93 -40.17 30.82
C VAL A 176 -26.18 -41.29 31.54
N ALA A 177 -25.73 -42.32 30.82
CA ALA A 177 -24.92 -43.40 31.39
C ALA A 177 -23.56 -42.89 31.88
N LEU A 178 -22.91 -41.98 31.14
CA LEU A 178 -21.63 -41.39 31.50
C LEU A 178 -21.71 -40.57 32.79
N VAL A 179 -22.73 -39.71 32.92
CA VAL A 179 -22.95 -38.91 34.14
C VAL A 179 -23.24 -39.79 35.35
N ARG A 180 -24.11 -40.80 35.18
CA ARG A 180 -24.41 -41.75 36.28
C ARG A 180 -23.19 -42.54 36.75
N ASN A 181 -22.27 -42.88 35.85
CA ASN A 181 -21.03 -43.55 36.22
C ASN A 181 -20.12 -42.62 37.03
N ARG A 182 -20.03 -41.35 36.62
CA ARG A 182 -19.25 -40.34 37.34
C ARG A 182 -19.79 -40.05 38.76
N ASP A 183 -21.11 -39.97 38.93
CA ASP A 183 -21.75 -39.81 40.24
C ASP A 183 -21.55 -41.04 41.16
N GLN A 184 -21.31 -42.22 40.58
CA GLN A 184 -20.98 -43.44 41.32
C GLN A 184 -19.50 -43.49 41.72
N GLU A 185 -18.60 -42.94 40.91
CA GLU A 185 -17.17 -42.83 41.24
C GLU A 185 -16.89 -41.78 42.33
N ASP A 186 -17.68 -40.71 42.41
CA ASP A 186 -17.53 -39.64 43.41
C ASP A 186 -18.12 -39.99 44.80
N ARG A 187 -18.68 -41.21 44.98
CA ARG A 187 -19.35 -41.66 46.21
C ARG A 187 -18.60 -42.75 46.96
#